data_AF-A0A7X8BH90-F1
#
_entry.id   AF-A0A7X8BH90-F1
#
_cell.length_a   1.000
_cell.length_b   1.000
_cell.length_c   1.000
_cell.angle_alpha   90.00
_cell.angle_beta   90.00
_cell.angle_gamma   90.00
#
_symmetry.space_group_name_H-M   'P 1'
#
loop_
_entity.id
_entity.type
_entity.pdbx_description
1 polymer ?
#
loop_
_entity_poly.entity_id
_entity_poly.type
_entity_poly.pdbx_seq_one_letter_code
_entity_poly.pdbx_strand_id
1 'polypeptide(L)'
;TASFSEEYTLYVVRKTAEPVTKNDLRELPALIRLIFGEKKPLSRQQAHLALENAFSYTENDLIILNYNNAFIVEEGDYADLRLLLEYANVQLLEARYYDDLLNRRLEKLFKDLGETRWGVFSVFSGKMSRISRTAMQLILETELMTDHLTSAVRVTEDVYYAQIYNRALQLFRTKAWLTRMDEKLRAMRETVELLNQEFTSRRAEILEWIIILLIAVEVVRIFL
;
A
#
# COMPACT_ATOMS: atom_id res chain seq x y z
N THR A 1 -8.06 13.54 13.55
CA THR A 1 -6.81 12.84 13.19
C THR A 1 -7.06 11.37 13.39
N ALA A 2 -7.21 10.58 12.31
CA ALA A 2 -7.23 9.13 12.46
C ALA A 2 -5.84 8.71 12.98
N SER A 3 -5.76 8.08 14.14
CA SER A 3 -4.49 7.54 14.63
C SER A 3 -4.13 6.35 13.74
N PHE A 4 -3.08 6.50 12.95
CA PHE A 4 -2.47 5.37 12.25
C PHE A 4 -1.78 4.50 13.30
N SER A 5 -2.33 3.33 13.56
CA SER A 5 -1.76 2.32 14.46
C SER A 5 -2.00 0.93 13.89
N GLU A 6 -0.96 0.11 13.89
CA GLU A 6 -1.06 -1.32 13.60
C GLU A 6 -0.69 -2.10 14.86
N GLU A 7 -1.59 -2.96 15.32
CA GLU A 7 -1.36 -3.80 16.48
C GLU A 7 -1.00 -5.22 16.04
N TYR A 8 0.15 -5.72 16.50
CA TYR A 8 0.58 -7.09 16.28
C TYR A 8 1.02 -7.71 17.60
N THR A 9 0.29 -8.73 18.04
CA THR A 9 0.50 -9.32 19.37
C THR A 9 1.49 -10.48 19.32
N LEU A 10 2.50 -10.47 20.19
CA LEU A 10 3.44 -11.58 20.32
C LEU A 10 3.15 -12.38 21.60
N TYR A 11 2.81 -13.65 21.45
CA TYR A 11 2.70 -14.61 22.54
C TYR A 11 4.01 -15.38 22.64
N VAL A 12 4.79 -15.14 23.70
CA VAL A 12 6.11 -15.76 23.86
C VAL A 12 6.12 -16.74 25.02
N VAL A 13 6.54 -17.96 24.75
CA VAL A 13 6.75 -19.03 25.72
C VAL A 13 8.24 -19.32 25.80
N ARG A 14 8.85 -18.99 26.95
CA ARG A 14 10.30 -19.16 27.17
C ARG A 14 10.71 -20.56 27.62
N LYS A 15 9.76 -21.38 28.04
CA LYS A 15 10.04 -22.72 28.53
C LYS A 15 8.83 -23.61 28.36
N THR A 16 9.05 -24.78 27.79
CA THR A 16 8.06 -25.84 27.67
C THR A 16 8.50 -27.05 28.50
N ALA A 17 7.55 -27.91 28.87
CA ALA A 17 7.88 -29.14 29.58
C ALA A 17 8.57 -30.16 28.66
N GLU A 18 8.15 -30.17 27.38
CA GLU A 18 8.72 -30.95 26.30
C GLU A 18 9.05 -30.00 25.12
N PRO A 19 10.12 -30.27 24.35
CA PRO A 19 10.38 -29.55 23.10
C PRO A 19 9.17 -29.52 22.19
N VAL A 20 8.85 -28.36 21.60
CA VAL A 20 7.73 -28.23 20.66
C VAL A 20 8.27 -27.65 19.36
N THR A 21 8.11 -28.41 18.29
CA THR A 21 8.48 -28.01 16.93
C THR A 21 7.24 -27.92 16.04
N LYS A 22 7.46 -27.47 14.80
CA LYS A 22 6.45 -27.52 13.74
C LYS A 22 5.81 -28.90 13.55
N ASN A 23 6.57 -29.98 13.72
CA ASN A 23 6.08 -31.34 13.46
C ASN A 23 5.03 -31.77 14.49
N ASP A 24 5.16 -31.30 15.73
CA ASP A 24 4.29 -31.65 16.85
C ASP A 24 2.93 -30.94 16.78
N LEU A 25 2.81 -29.88 15.96
CA LEU A 25 1.59 -29.09 15.84
C LEU A 25 0.37 -29.88 15.39
N ARG A 26 0.57 -30.98 14.65
CA ARG A 26 -0.54 -31.88 14.26
C ARG A 26 -1.19 -32.55 15.47
N GLU A 27 -0.43 -32.72 16.55
CA GLU A 27 -0.86 -33.34 17.80
C GLU A 27 -1.37 -32.30 18.81
N LEU A 28 -1.20 -31.00 18.50
CA LEU A 28 -1.58 -29.87 19.37
C LEU A 28 -2.69 -28.99 18.76
N PRO A 29 -3.89 -29.54 18.43
CA PRO A 29 -4.97 -28.75 17.82
C PRO A 29 -5.52 -27.65 18.74
N ALA A 30 -5.33 -27.78 20.05
CA ALA A 30 -5.70 -26.75 21.01
C ALA A 30 -4.82 -25.49 20.89
N LEU A 31 -3.52 -25.66 20.64
CA LEU A 31 -2.59 -24.54 20.41
C LEU A 31 -2.98 -23.78 19.14
N ILE A 32 -3.26 -24.50 18.06
CA ILE A 32 -3.70 -23.88 16.80
C ILE A 32 -5.00 -23.09 17.03
N ARG A 33 -5.98 -23.66 17.75
CA ARG A 33 -7.23 -22.95 18.10
C ARG A 33 -6.99 -21.68 18.92
N LEU A 34 -6.06 -21.72 19.88
CA LEU A 34 -5.70 -20.56 20.70
C LEU A 34 -5.18 -19.41 19.84
N ILE A 35 -4.29 -19.69 18.89
CA ILE A 35 -3.68 -18.71 17.98
C ILE A 35 -4.73 -18.03 17.08
N PHE A 36 -5.75 -18.77 16.69
CA PHE A 36 -6.89 -18.25 15.92
C PHE A 36 -7.98 -17.63 16.81
N GLY A 37 -7.86 -17.71 18.14
CA GLY A 37 -8.89 -17.24 19.06
C GLY A 37 -10.20 -18.04 19.02
N GLU A 38 -10.16 -19.27 18.51
CA GLU A 38 -11.36 -20.05 18.19
C GLU A 38 -11.71 -21.05 19.30
N LYS A 39 -12.95 -20.97 19.79
CA LYS A 39 -13.48 -21.94 20.76
C LYS A 39 -13.94 -23.24 20.10
N LYS A 40 -14.24 -23.23 18.80
CA LYS A 40 -14.66 -24.43 18.07
C LYS A 40 -13.46 -25.12 17.41
N PRO A 41 -13.57 -26.41 17.07
CA PRO A 41 -12.56 -27.07 16.23
C PRO A 41 -12.41 -26.35 14.89
N LEU A 42 -11.16 -26.11 14.47
CA LEU A 42 -10.87 -25.55 13.17
C LEU A 42 -11.14 -26.57 12.06
N SER A 43 -11.48 -26.08 10.87
CA SER A 43 -11.56 -26.94 9.69
C SER A 43 -10.18 -27.50 9.35
N ARG A 44 -10.13 -28.65 8.65
CA ARG A 44 -8.87 -29.24 8.18
C ARG A 44 -8.05 -28.26 7.34
N GLN A 45 -8.74 -27.44 6.53
CA GLN A 45 -8.11 -26.41 5.72
C GLN A 45 -7.43 -25.35 6.60
N GLN A 46 -8.08 -24.85 7.64
CA GLN A 46 -7.47 -23.83 8.52
C GLN A 46 -6.35 -24.40 9.38
N ALA A 47 -6.48 -25.64 9.84
CA ALA A 47 -5.39 -26.32 10.52
C ALA A 47 -4.17 -26.48 9.59
N HIS A 48 -4.39 -26.81 8.31
CA HIS A 48 -3.32 -26.90 7.33
C HIS A 48 -2.64 -25.55 7.08
N LEU A 49 -3.42 -24.48 6.91
CA LEU A 49 -2.87 -23.12 6.74
C LEU A 49 -2.06 -22.67 7.95
N ALA A 50 -2.46 -23.04 9.16
CA ALA A 50 -1.67 -22.78 10.36
C ALA A 50 -0.30 -23.48 10.34
N LEU A 51 -0.24 -24.73 9.85
CA LEU A 51 1.01 -25.49 9.71
C LEU A 51 1.93 -24.88 8.63
N GLU A 52 1.37 -24.30 7.57
CA GLU A 52 2.15 -23.56 6.56
C GLU A 52 2.77 -22.28 7.13
N ASN A 53 2.16 -21.69 8.15
CA ASN A 53 2.65 -20.49 8.83
C ASN A 53 3.57 -20.80 10.01
N ALA A 54 3.87 -22.07 10.25
CA ALA A 54 4.73 -22.52 11.33
C ALA A 54 6.15 -22.80 10.83
N PHE A 55 7.15 -22.41 11.62
CA PHE A 55 8.58 -22.60 11.34
C PHE A 55 9.32 -23.00 12.62
N SER A 56 10.36 -23.81 12.46
CA SER A 56 11.30 -24.23 13.50
C SER A 56 12.69 -24.31 12.85
N TYR A 57 13.72 -23.84 13.54
CA TYR A 57 15.12 -23.91 13.09
C TYR A 57 15.91 -25.02 13.80
N THR A 58 15.58 -25.24 15.06
CA THR A 58 16.14 -26.20 16.01
C THR A 58 15.02 -27.14 16.52
N GLU A 59 15.38 -28.06 17.42
CA GLU A 59 14.41 -28.94 18.06
C GLU A 59 13.61 -28.25 19.18
N ASN A 60 14.02 -27.05 19.61
CA ASN A 60 13.44 -26.35 20.76
C ASN A 60 12.83 -24.98 20.43
N ASP A 61 12.72 -24.62 19.15
CA ASP A 61 12.09 -23.37 18.72
C ASP A 61 10.88 -23.62 17.82
N LEU A 62 9.91 -22.72 17.94
CA LEU A 62 8.73 -22.73 17.12
C LEU A 62 8.20 -21.30 17.00
N ILE A 63 7.97 -20.87 15.77
CA ILE A 63 7.18 -19.68 15.49
C ILE A 63 5.98 -20.03 14.64
N ILE A 64 4.80 -19.54 15.03
CA ILE A 64 3.57 -19.64 14.25
C ILE A 64 3.08 -18.23 13.97
N LEU A 65 3.06 -17.87 12.70
CA LEU A 65 2.58 -16.57 12.26
C LEU A 65 1.08 -16.61 12.00
N ASN A 66 0.38 -15.58 12.47
CA ASN A 66 -1.01 -15.31 12.12
C ASN A 66 -1.15 -13.85 11.66
N TYR A 67 -2.34 -13.50 11.18
CA TYR A 67 -2.63 -12.18 10.62
C TYR A 67 -2.41 -11.03 11.61
N ASN A 68 -2.80 -11.19 12.88
CA ASN A 68 -2.74 -10.15 13.90
C ASN A 68 -1.90 -10.54 15.13
N ASN A 69 -1.32 -11.74 15.12
CA ASN A 69 -0.50 -12.23 16.21
C ASN A 69 0.54 -13.24 15.72
N ALA A 70 1.57 -13.46 16.54
CA ALA A 70 2.47 -14.59 16.40
C ALA A 70 2.60 -15.31 17.74
N PHE A 71 2.81 -16.62 17.68
CA PHE A 71 3.18 -17.45 18.82
C PHE A 71 4.63 -17.89 18.66
N ILE A 72 5.45 -17.68 19.69
CA ILE A 72 6.89 -17.96 19.68
C ILE A 72 7.22 -18.84 20.89
N VAL A 73 7.88 -19.96 20.65
CA VAL A 73 8.59 -20.77 21.63
C VAL A 73 10.07 -20.58 21.38
N GLU A 74 10.77 -19.99 22.34
CA GLU A 74 12.21 -19.75 22.27
C GLU A 74 12.74 -19.62 23.71
N GLU A 75 13.68 -20.50 24.09
CA GLU A 75 14.29 -20.45 25.43
C GLU A 75 15.30 -19.30 25.55
N GLY A 76 15.94 -18.95 24.43
CA GLY A 76 16.95 -17.90 24.33
C GLY A 76 16.37 -16.50 24.11
N ASP A 77 17.09 -15.73 23.31
CA ASP A 77 16.66 -14.40 22.90
C ASP A 77 15.80 -14.46 21.63
N TYR A 78 14.66 -13.78 21.66
CA TYR A 78 13.76 -13.63 20.51
C TYR A 78 13.76 -12.20 19.97
N ALA A 79 14.69 -11.35 20.42
CA ALA A 79 14.78 -9.95 20.01
C ALA A 79 14.84 -9.79 18.48
N ASP A 80 15.57 -10.66 17.79
CA ASP A 80 15.68 -10.63 16.33
C ASP A 80 14.34 -10.96 15.65
N LEU A 81 13.65 -12.01 16.12
CA LEU A 81 12.30 -12.35 15.64
C LEU A 81 11.30 -11.23 15.92
N ARG A 82 11.35 -10.63 17.11
CA ARG A 82 10.50 -9.49 17.47
C ARG A 82 10.78 -8.31 16.56
N LEU A 83 12.04 -7.93 16.38
CA LEU A 83 12.45 -6.78 15.55
C LEU A 83 12.02 -6.99 14.09
N LEU A 84 12.17 -8.21 13.59
CA LEU A 84 11.76 -8.59 12.24
C LEU A 84 10.25 -8.46 12.03
N LEU A 85 9.44 -8.93 12.98
CA LEU A 85 7.98 -8.81 12.92
C LEU A 85 7.52 -7.36 13.14
N GLU A 86 8.17 -6.64 14.04
CA GLU A 86 7.97 -5.20 14.26
C GLU A 86 8.24 -4.43 12.97
N TYR A 87 9.35 -4.74 12.28
CA TYR A 87 9.71 -4.12 11.01
C TYR A 87 8.69 -4.42 9.91
N ALA A 88 8.24 -5.67 9.78
CA ALA A 88 7.17 -6.03 8.85
C ALA A 88 5.85 -5.28 9.14
N ASN A 89 5.53 -5.07 10.42
CA ASN A 89 4.34 -4.33 10.84
C ASN A 89 4.48 -2.82 10.56
N VAL A 90 5.66 -2.24 10.78
CA VAL A 90 5.98 -0.85 10.43
C VAL A 90 5.86 -0.63 8.92
N GLN A 91 6.31 -1.56 8.09
CA GLN A 91 6.14 -1.45 6.64
C GLN A 91 4.67 -1.43 6.20
N LEU A 92 3.81 -2.22 6.86
CA LEU A 92 2.37 -2.16 6.61
C LEU A 92 1.80 -0.78 7.01
N LEU A 93 2.24 -0.24 8.15
CA LEU A 93 1.84 1.08 8.62
C LEU A 93 2.29 2.20 7.66
N GLU A 94 3.55 2.18 7.23
CA GLU A 94 4.10 3.15 6.27
C GLU A 94 3.37 3.10 4.94
N ALA A 95 3.12 1.89 4.43
CA ALA A 95 2.28 1.67 3.25
C ALA A 95 0.93 2.40 3.42
N ARG A 96 0.14 2.03 4.44
CA ARG A 96 -1.20 2.64 4.66
C ARG A 96 -1.13 4.16 4.84
N TYR A 97 -0.08 4.66 5.48
CA TYR A 97 0.14 6.09 5.65
C TYR A 97 0.33 6.80 4.30
N TYR A 98 1.15 6.25 3.40
CA TYR A 98 1.39 6.85 2.08
C TYR A 98 0.15 6.81 1.17
N ASP A 99 -0.68 5.76 1.23
CA ASP A 99 -1.97 5.75 0.51
C ASP A 99 -2.89 6.89 0.95
N ASP A 100 -3.06 7.05 2.27
CA ASP A 100 -3.92 8.09 2.81
C ASP A 100 -3.34 9.49 2.58
N LEU A 101 -2.01 9.64 2.65
CA LEU A 101 -1.33 10.88 2.29
C LEU A 101 -1.57 11.25 0.82
N LEU A 102 -1.40 10.30 -0.10
CA LEU A 102 -1.65 10.51 -1.53
C LEU A 102 -3.11 10.92 -1.77
N ASN A 103 -4.06 10.19 -1.18
CA ASN A 103 -5.50 10.48 -1.32
C ASN A 103 -5.84 11.90 -0.89
N ARG A 104 -5.41 12.29 0.32
CA ARG A 104 -5.69 13.63 0.83
C ARG A 104 -5.07 14.73 -0.02
N ARG A 105 -3.85 14.53 -0.51
CA ARG A 105 -3.16 15.54 -1.34
C ARG A 105 -3.80 15.66 -2.72
N LEU A 106 -4.19 14.54 -3.35
CA LEU A 106 -4.89 14.55 -4.63
C LEU A 106 -6.31 15.12 -4.49
N GLU A 107 -7.07 14.71 -3.48
CA GLU A 107 -8.43 15.23 -3.24
C GLU A 107 -8.41 16.75 -3.05
N LYS A 108 -7.46 17.27 -2.26
CA LYS A 108 -7.27 18.71 -2.09
C LYS A 108 -6.95 19.40 -3.42
N LEU A 109 -6.01 18.82 -4.19
CA LEU A 109 -5.59 19.36 -5.49
C LEU A 109 -6.73 19.42 -6.51
N PHE A 110 -7.59 18.39 -6.56
CA PHE A 110 -8.75 18.34 -7.45
C PHE A 110 -9.95 19.13 -6.94
N LYS A 111 -10.14 19.27 -5.62
CA LYS A 111 -11.16 20.15 -5.06
C LYS A 111 -10.91 21.61 -5.45
N ASP A 112 -9.64 22.05 -5.38
CA ASP A 112 -9.22 23.38 -5.82
C ASP A 112 -9.48 23.61 -7.32
N LEU A 113 -9.52 22.55 -8.14
CA LEU A 113 -9.95 22.60 -9.55
C LEU A 113 -11.46 22.77 -9.69
N GLY A 114 -12.25 21.96 -8.99
CA GLY A 114 -13.72 21.93 -9.11
C GLY A 114 -14.41 23.19 -8.62
N GLU A 115 -13.86 23.86 -7.60
CA GLU A 115 -14.42 25.11 -7.04
C GLU A 115 -14.12 26.35 -7.92
N THR A 116 -13.25 26.23 -8.92
CA THR A 116 -12.92 27.34 -9.82
C THR A 116 -13.96 27.44 -10.92
N ARG A 117 -14.53 28.63 -11.17
CA ARG A 117 -15.36 28.86 -12.37
C ARG A 117 -14.50 28.83 -13.63
N TRP A 118 -14.75 27.84 -14.48
CA TRP A 118 -14.03 27.58 -15.72
C TRP A 118 -14.52 28.49 -16.85
N GLY A 119 -14.01 29.73 -16.88
CA GLY A 119 -14.24 30.65 -18.00
C GLY A 119 -13.22 30.50 -19.12
N VAL A 120 -13.43 31.18 -20.25
CA VAL A 120 -12.50 31.18 -21.40
C VAL A 120 -11.06 31.53 -20.98
N PHE A 121 -10.90 32.47 -20.03
CA PHE A 121 -9.60 32.85 -19.49
C PHE A 121 -8.89 31.76 -18.67
N SER A 122 -9.61 30.83 -18.04
CA SER A 122 -8.98 29.77 -17.24
C SER A 122 -8.25 28.76 -18.13
N VAL A 123 -8.74 28.51 -19.34
CA VAL A 123 -8.13 27.62 -20.35
C VAL A 123 -6.76 28.15 -20.81
N PHE A 124 -6.56 29.47 -20.82
CA PHE A 124 -5.28 30.10 -21.20
C PHE A 124 -4.37 30.47 -20.02
N SER A 125 -4.86 30.39 -18.77
CA SER A 125 -4.13 30.84 -17.57
C SER A 125 -2.93 29.97 -17.14
N GLY A 126 -2.73 28.81 -17.79
CA GLY A 126 -1.73 27.81 -17.39
C GLY A 126 -1.99 27.15 -16.03
N LYS A 127 -3.14 27.43 -15.39
CA LYS A 127 -3.53 26.84 -14.10
C LYS A 127 -3.56 25.32 -14.15
N MET A 128 -4.09 24.76 -15.25
CA MET A 128 -4.14 23.32 -15.46
C MET A 128 -2.75 22.69 -15.50
N SER A 129 -1.84 23.28 -16.27
CA SER A 129 -0.46 22.79 -16.39
C SER A 129 0.23 22.72 -15.03
N ARG A 130 0.02 23.71 -14.15
CA ARG A 130 0.57 23.68 -12.79
C ARG A 130 -0.01 22.56 -11.95
N ILE A 131 -1.32 22.33 -12.06
CA ILE A 131 -2.01 21.32 -11.28
C ILE A 131 -1.61 19.92 -11.74
N SER A 132 -1.57 19.66 -13.03
CA SER A 132 -1.08 18.41 -13.60
C SER A 132 0.38 18.14 -13.22
N ARG A 133 1.24 19.17 -13.22
CA ARG A 133 2.62 19.04 -12.75
C ARG A 133 2.69 18.67 -11.27
N THR A 134 1.86 19.28 -10.43
CA THR A 134 1.78 18.99 -8.99
C THR A 134 1.26 17.58 -8.75
N ALA A 135 0.21 17.16 -9.46
CA ALA A 135 -0.34 15.81 -9.39
C ALA A 135 0.71 14.76 -9.79
N MET A 136 1.41 14.99 -10.90
CA MET A 136 2.47 14.12 -11.37
C MET A 136 3.62 14.03 -10.37
N GLN A 137 4.00 15.13 -9.73
CA GLN A 137 5.02 15.12 -8.68
C GLN A 137 4.57 14.27 -7.49
N LEU A 138 3.32 14.39 -7.03
CA LEU A 138 2.79 13.56 -5.94
C LEU A 138 2.77 12.06 -6.29
N ILE A 139 2.40 11.73 -7.54
CA ILE A 139 2.41 10.35 -8.03
C ILE A 139 3.84 9.81 -8.00
N LEU A 140 4.80 10.54 -8.56
CA LEU A 140 6.22 10.14 -8.58
C LEU A 140 6.83 10.02 -7.18
N GLU A 141 6.56 10.99 -6.30
CA GLU A 141 6.99 10.93 -4.89
C GLU A 141 6.45 9.66 -4.21
N THR A 142 5.20 9.29 -4.48
CA THR A 142 4.58 8.10 -3.88
C THR A 142 5.13 6.80 -4.48
N GLU A 143 5.39 6.77 -5.79
CA GLU A 143 6.06 5.63 -6.46
C GLU A 143 7.43 5.38 -5.84
N LEU A 144 8.26 6.42 -5.66
CA LEU A 144 9.57 6.28 -5.02
C LEU A 144 9.49 5.73 -3.59
N MET A 145 8.54 6.22 -2.79
CA MET A 145 8.33 5.71 -1.42
C MET A 145 7.88 4.24 -1.43
N THR A 146 7.03 3.87 -2.39
CA THR A 146 6.54 2.49 -2.55
C THR A 146 7.67 1.55 -2.97
N ASP A 147 8.56 1.99 -3.87
CA ASP A 147 9.75 1.24 -4.29
C ASP A 147 10.71 0.99 -3.12
N HIS A 148 10.89 1.97 -2.23
CA HIS A 148 11.70 1.80 -1.02
C HIS A 148 11.15 0.70 -0.10
N LEU A 149 9.82 0.63 0.08
CA LEU A 149 9.17 -0.42 0.87
C LEU A 149 9.42 -1.82 0.31
N THR A 150 9.50 -1.97 -1.02
CA THR A 150 9.79 -3.27 -1.65
C THR A 150 11.26 -3.67 -1.57
N SER A 151 12.17 -2.69 -1.50
CA SER A 151 13.62 -2.90 -1.57
C SER A 151 14.24 -3.28 -0.22
N ALA A 152 13.64 -2.86 0.88
CA ALA A 152 14.08 -3.18 2.25
C ALA A 152 14.13 -4.69 2.56
N VAL A 153 13.44 -5.51 1.76
CA VAL A 153 13.32 -6.97 1.93
C VAL A 153 14.64 -7.74 1.75
N ARG A 154 15.70 -7.11 1.21
CA ARG A 154 16.92 -7.81 0.77
C ARG A 154 18.03 -7.95 1.84
N VAL A 155 17.82 -7.47 3.06
CA VAL A 155 18.86 -7.41 4.10
C VAL A 155 18.56 -8.35 5.26
N THR A 156 18.50 -9.66 5.00
CA THR A 156 18.57 -10.67 6.06
C THR A 156 19.65 -11.67 5.67
N GLU A 157 20.69 -11.78 6.50
CA GLU A 157 21.87 -12.62 6.26
C GLU A 157 21.59 -14.12 6.48
N ASP A 158 20.42 -14.46 7.01
CA ASP A 158 20.01 -15.83 7.34
C ASP A 158 18.69 -16.23 6.65
N VAL A 159 18.72 -17.42 6.04
CA VAL A 159 17.62 -18.04 5.30
C VAL A 159 16.39 -18.26 6.19
N TYR A 160 16.57 -18.57 7.48
CA TYR A 160 15.47 -18.80 8.42
C TYR A 160 14.65 -17.52 8.65
N TYR A 161 15.32 -16.44 9.05
CA TYR A 161 14.70 -15.13 9.25
C TYR A 161 14.07 -14.61 7.95
N ALA A 162 14.74 -14.79 6.81
CA ALA A 162 14.19 -14.40 5.51
C ALA A 162 12.86 -15.11 5.19
N GLN A 163 12.71 -16.39 5.53
CA GLN A 163 11.45 -17.13 5.33
C GLN A 163 10.33 -16.60 6.21
N ILE A 164 10.60 -16.39 7.50
CA ILE A 164 9.64 -15.85 8.48
C ILE A 164 9.17 -14.47 8.04
N TYR A 165 10.11 -13.59 7.67
CA TYR A 165 9.82 -12.24 7.22
C TYR A 165 8.97 -12.22 5.95
N ASN A 166 9.35 -13.00 4.93
CA ASN A 166 8.57 -13.11 3.69
C ASN A 166 7.17 -13.65 3.96
N ARG A 167 7.01 -14.59 4.90
CA ARG A 167 5.70 -15.11 5.28
C ARG A 167 4.87 -14.07 6.04
N ALA A 168 5.48 -13.30 6.94
CA ALA A 168 4.82 -12.19 7.63
C ALA A 168 4.29 -11.15 6.63
N LEU A 169 5.10 -10.72 5.66
CA LEU A 169 4.68 -9.79 4.60
C LEU A 169 3.53 -10.32 3.74
N GLN A 170 3.50 -11.65 3.50
CA GLN A 170 2.37 -12.28 2.80
C GLN A 170 1.10 -12.25 3.66
N LEU A 171 1.21 -12.59 4.95
CA LEU A 171 0.07 -12.60 5.87
C LEU A 171 -0.50 -11.20 6.09
N PHE A 172 0.35 -10.19 6.21
CA PHE A 172 -0.05 -8.78 6.33
C PHE A 172 -0.68 -8.24 5.05
N ARG A 173 -0.66 -9.04 3.97
CA ARG A 173 -1.13 -8.66 2.63
C ARG A 173 -0.43 -7.42 2.08
N THR A 174 0.80 -7.15 2.54
CA THR A 174 1.59 -6.00 2.10
C THR A 174 1.79 -6.04 0.59
N LYS A 175 2.09 -7.21 0.01
CA LYS A 175 2.22 -7.38 -1.46
C LYS A 175 0.93 -7.06 -2.21
N ALA A 176 -0.21 -7.60 -1.76
CA ALA A 176 -1.50 -7.34 -2.39
C ALA A 176 -1.95 -5.88 -2.21
N TRP A 177 -1.47 -5.20 -1.17
CA TRP A 177 -1.65 -3.77 -1.01
C TRP A 177 -0.78 -2.97 -1.99
N LEU A 178 0.51 -3.32 -2.12
CA LEU A 178 1.44 -2.67 -3.04
C LEU A 178 0.95 -2.75 -4.50
N THR A 179 0.49 -3.93 -4.95
CA THR A 179 -0.08 -4.09 -6.29
C THR A 179 -1.29 -3.19 -6.53
N ARG A 180 -2.18 -3.07 -5.52
CA ARG A 180 -3.33 -2.16 -5.62
C ARG A 180 -2.92 -0.69 -5.64
N MET A 181 -1.82 -0.35 -4.97
CA MET A 181 -1.24 1.00 -5.02
C MET A 181 -0.73 1.32 -6.43
N ASP A 182 0.00 0.42 -7.05
CA ASP A 182 0.51 0.59 -8.43
C ASP A 182 -0.63 0.79 -9.43
N GLU A 183 -1.68 -0.05 -9.35
CA GLU A 183 -2.88 0.08 -10.19
C GLU A 183 -3.54 1.46 -10.03
N LYS A 184 -3.62 1.94 -8.79
CA LYS A 184 -4.20 3.24 -8.46
C LYS A 184 -3.35 4.40 -8.97
N LEU A 185 -2.03 4.37 -8.77
CA LEU A 185 -1.09 5.37 -9.28
C LEU A 185 -1.17 5.45 -10.81
N ARG A 186 -1.28 4.30 -11.48
CA ARG A 186 -1.50 4.23 -12.93
C ARG A 186 -2.81 4.88 -13.36
N ALA A 187 -3.92 4.57 -12.69
CA ALA A 187 -5.22 5.17 -12.99
C ALA A 187 -5.22 6.69 -12.75
N MET A 188 -4.52 7.17 -11.72
CA MET A 188 -4.38 8.61 -11.46
C MET A 188 -3.57 9.32 -12.54
N ARG A 189 -2.49 8.70 -13.00
CA ARG A 189 -1.69 9.21 -14.12
C ARG A 189 -2.53 9.33 -15.39
N GLU A 190 -3.26 8.28 -15.74
CA GLU A 190 -4.19 8.28 -16.88
C GLU A 190 -5.25 9.38 -16.75
N THR A 191 -5.82 9.56 -15.57
CA THR A 191 -6.79 10.64 -15.31
C THR A 191 -6.20 12.03 -15.55
N VAL A 192 -4.98 12.28 -15.06
CA VAL A 192 -4.27 13.55 -15.26
C VAL A 192 -3.95 13.78 -16.74
N GLU A 193 -3.57 12.72 -17.47
CA GLU A 193 -3.31 12.78 -18.92
C GLU A 193 -4.59 13.10 -19.72
N LEU A 194 -5.70 12.42 -19.43
CA LEU A 194 -7.00 12.67 -20.07
C LEU A 194 -7.47 14.11 -19.83
N LEU A 195 -7.35 14.60 -18.60
CA LEU A 195 -7.70 15.98 -18.28
C LEU A 195 -6.80 16.98 -19.03
N ASN A 196 -5.49 16.72 -19.16
CA ASN A 196 -4.62 17.57 -19.97
C ASN A 196 -5.01 17.58 -21.46
N GLN A 197 -5.40 16.43 -22.01
CA GLN A 197 -5.86 16.30 -23.38
C GLN A 197 -7.14 17.11 -23.61
N GLU A 198 -8.13 16.99 -22.73
CA GLU A 198 -9.39 17.76 -22.84
C GLU A 198 -9.12 19.27 -22.90
N PHE A 199 -8.19 19.77 -22.09
CA PHE A 199 -7.88 21.19 -22.04
C PHE A 199 -7.11 21.67 -23.26
N THR A 200 -6.23 20.84 -23.79
CA THR A 200 -5.52 21.12 -25.03
C THR A 200 -6.50 21.23 -26.19
N SER A 201 -7.46 20.31 -26.27
CA SER A 201 -8.55 20.36 -27.26
C SER A 201 -9.43 21.59 -27.09
N ARG A 202 -9.91 21.89 -25.86
CA ARG A 202 -10.69 23.11 -25.59
C ARG A 202 -9.93 24.39 -25.98
N ARG A 203 -8.63 24.44 -25.72
CA ARG A 203 -7.78 25.58 -26.12
C ARG A 203 -7.72 25.72 -27.65
N ALA A 204 -7.60 24.62 -28.37
CA ALA A 204 -7.60 24.61 -29.83
C ALA A 204 -8.95 25.06 -30.40
N GLU A 205 -10.07 24.54 -29.89
CA GLU A 205 -11.43 24.96 -30.27
C GLU A 205 -11.65 26.46 -30.04
N ILE A 206 -11.23 26.99 -28.88
CA ILE A 206 -11.37 28.43 -28.61
C ILE A 206 -10.51 29.25 -29.58
N LEU A 207 -9.29 28.81 -29.89
CA LEU A 207 -8.44 29.48 -30.88
C LEU A 207 -9.10 29.46 -32.26
N GLU A 208 -9.72 28.35 -32.65
CA GLU A 208 -10.48 28.24 -33.89
C GLU A 208 -11.64 29.23 -33.93
N TRP A 209 -12.46 29.30 -32.87
CA TRP A 209 -13.55 30.29 -32.76
C TRP A 209 -13.05 31.73 -32.83
N ILE A 210 -11.91 32.04 -32.18
CA ILE A 210 -11.29 33.37 -32.25
C ILE A 210 -10.89 33.70 -33.69
N ILE A 211 -10.25 32.76 -34.40
CA ILE A 211 -9.84 32.96 -35.80
C ILE A 211 -11.06 33.16 -36.70
N ILE A 212 -12.10 32.33 -36.57
CA ILE A 212 -13.35 32.47 -37.34
C ILE A 212 -13.99 33.84 -37.09
N LEU A 213 -14.04 34.29 -35.84
CA LEU A 213 -14.63 35.58 -35.49
C LEU A 213 -13.80 36.77 -36.01
N LEU A 214 -12.46 36.69 -35.95
CA LEU A 214 -11.58 37.69 -36.54
C LEU A 214 -11.80 37.83 -38.05
N ILE A 215 -11.87 36.70 -38.77
CA ILE A 215 -12.15 36.67 -40.21
C ILE A 215 -13.53 37.26 -40.50
N ALA A 216 -14.56 36.89 -39.73
CA ALA A 216 -15.91 37.43 -39.92
C ALA A 216 -15.95 38.96 -39.75
N VAL A 217 -15.27 39.50 -38.74
CA VAL A 217 -15.17 40.96 -38.51
C VAL A 217 -14.45 41.67 -39.66
N GLU A 218 -13.35 41.09 -40.14
CA GLU A 218 -12.59 41.63 -41.27
C GLU A 218 -13.45 41.66 -42.55
N VAL A 219 -14.15 40.58 -42.84
CA VAL A 219 -15.07 40.48 -43.98
C VAL A 219 -16.16 41.55 -43.88
N VAL A 220 -16.81 41.71 -42.73
CA VAL A 220 -17.85 42.73 -42.54
C VAL A 220 -17.30 44.14 -42.78
N ARG A 221 -16.08 44.45 -42.33
CA ARG A 221 -15.43 45.74 -42.60
C ARG A 221 -15.07 45.97 -44.07
N ILE A 222 -14.79 44.92 -44.83
CA ILE A 222 -14.49 45.05 -46.26
C ILE A 222 -15.77 45.37 -47.04
N PHE A 223 -16.92 44.86 -46.60
CA PHE A 223 -18.20 45.02 -47.28
C PHE A 223 -19.02 46.24 -46.84
N LEU A 224 -18.65 46.92 -45.74
CA LEU A 224 -19.37 48.06 -45.16
C LEU A 224 -18.53 49.33 -45.23
#